data_AF-C6CPM0-F1
#
_entry.id   AF-C6CPM0-F1
#
_cell.length_a   1.000
_cell.length_b   1.000
_cell.length_c   1.000
_cell.angle_alpha   90.00
_cell.angle_beta   90.00
_cell.angle_gamma   90.00
#
_symmetry.space_group_name_H-M   'P 1'
#
loop_
_entity.id
_entity.type
_entity.pdbx_description
1 polymer ?
#
loop_
_entity_poly.entity_id
_entity_poly.type
_entity_poly.pdbx_seq_one_letter_code
_entity_poly.pdbx_strand_id
1 'polypeptide(L)'
;MPASDVLRELGHSGIRVPLLTFGGNVFGWTIDEPNSFRVLDALLEQGLNFIDTADVYSTWVPGNKGGESESIIGNWLKQRGNRDRVIIATKVGKTMGGDRQGLSAGYIRRAVEDSLRRLQTDYIDLYQSHDDDRSTPLEETLSAFDALIREGKVRAIGASNYAGERLAQALQVSKDNHLARYETLQPEYNLYDRQHYETTLEPVVKANGLGVIGYYSLASGFLSGKYRSAADAAKSARGQGVVERYLNPRGLAILNALDQVAEAHHTTPSQVALAWLIARPGVTSPIVSATSIEQVAELAGATRLALMPHEIERLTVVSA
;
A
#
# COMPACT_ATOMS: atom_id res chain seq x y z
N MET A 1 10.26 24.10 3.21
CA MET A 1 9.05 23.86 2.40
C MET A 1 8.18 22.88 3.17
N PRO A 2 6.86 23.03 3.25
CA PRO A 2 6.04 21.99 3.87
C PRO A 2 6.28 20.69 3.09
N ALA A 3 6.56 19.60 3.79
CA ALA A 3 6.88 18.31 3.16
C ALA A 3 5.71 17.71 2.35
N SER A 4 4.54 18.36 2.33
CA SER A 4 3.37 18.04 1.51
C SER A 4 3.60 18.17 0.00
N ASP A 5 4.62 18.92 -0.44
CA ASP A 5 4.89 19.13 -1.88
C ASP A 5 5.94 18.17 -2.45
N VAL A 6 6.50 17.28 -1.62
CA VAL A 6 7.54 16.34 -2.03
C VAL A 6 6.88 15.12 -2.67
N LEU A 7 6.99 15.02 -3.99
CA LEU A 7 6.55 13.84 -4.74
C LEU A 7 7.72 12.94 -5.11
N ARG A 8 7.52 11.62 -5.05
CA ARG A 8 8.49 10.59 -5.43
C ARG A 8 7.97 9.79 -6.62
N GLU A 9 8.87 9.41 -7.51
CA GLU A 9 8.50 8.61 -8.68
C GLU A 9 8.27 7.14 -8.30
N LEU A 10 7.25 6.52 -8.90
CA LEU A 10 7.03 5.08 -8.83
C LEU A 10 7.99 4.38 -9.79
N GLY A 11 9.14 3.94 -9.28
CA GLY A 11 10.17 3.31 -10.11
C GLY A 11 10.65 4.26 -11.20
N HIS A 12 10.51 3.83 -12.46
CA HIS A 12 10.81 4.62 -13.67
C HIS A 12 9.56 4.88 -14.53
N SER A 13 8.38 4.86 -13.91
CA SER A 13 7.09 5.01 -14.62
C SER A 13 6.76 6.44 -15.07
N GLY A 14 7.49 7.44 -14.56
CA GLY A 14 7.11 8.86 -14.69
C GLY A 14 5.93 9.30 -13.82
N ILE A 15 5.29 8.39 -13.06
CA ILE A 15 4.18 8.72 -12.15
C ILE A 15 4.77 9.16 -10.81
N ARG A 16 4.47 10.40 -10.39
CA ARG A 16 4.93 10.96 -9.12
C ARG A 16 3.81 10.94 -8.08
N VAL A 17 4.08 10.36 -6.92
CA VAL A 17 3.12 10.16 -5.82
C VAL A 17 3.54 10.92 -4.55
N PRO A 18 2.58 11.26 -3.67
CA PRO A 18 2.87 11.81 -2.35
C PRO A 18 3.67 10.83 -1.48
N LEU A 19 4.13 11.31 -0.32
CA LEU A 19 4.92 10.52 0.63
C LEU A 19 4.15 9.40 1.33
N LEU A 20 2.82 9.37 1.23
CA LEU A 20 1.97 8.32 1.78
C LEU A 20 0.94 7.88 0.73
N THR A 21 0.69 6.58 0.69
CA THR A 21 -0.36 5.97 -0.13
C THR A 21 -1.53 5.63 0.80
N PHE A 22 -2.75 5.93 0.40
CA PHE A 22 -3.93 5.57 1.18
C PHE A 22 -4.46 4.19 0.78
N GLY A 23 -4.48 3.23 1.70
CA GLY A 23 -5.07 1.91 1.51
C GLY A 23 -6.58 1.93 1.70
N GLY A 24 -7.32 1.66 0.62
CA GLY A 24 -8.78 1.59 0.57
C GLY A 24 -9.40 0.31 1.12
N ASN A 25 -8.64 -0.56 1.80
CA ASN A 25 -9.13 -1.80 2.42
C ASN A 25 -10.17 -1.60 3.53
N VAL A 26 -10.34 -0.37 4.03
CA VAL A 26 -11.36 -0.01 5.03
C VAL A 26 -12.73 0.31 4.43
N PHE A 27 -12.78 0.64 3.13
CA PHE A 27 -14.01 1.03 2.43
C PHE A 27 -14.92 -0.16 2.18
N GLY A 28 -16.20 -0.02 2.55
CA GLY A 28 -17.17 -1.12 2.45
C GLY A 28 -16.96 -2.21 3.50
N TRP A 29 -16.15 -1.92 4.52
CA TRP A 29 -15.93 -2.80 5.66
C TRP A 29 -15.98 -2.05 6.99
N THR A 30 -14.95 -1.25 7.29
CA THR A 30 -14.84 -0.56 8.58
C THR A 30 -15.61 0.75 8.56
N ILE A 31 -15.68 1.38 7.39
CA ILE A 31 -16.48 2.58 7.15
C ILE A 31 -17.39 2.37 5.95
N ASP A 32 -18.59 2.96 6.04
CA ASP A 32 -19.58 2.97 4.97
C ASP A 32 -19.21 3.99 3.87
N GLU A 33 -19.98 4.01 2.79
CA GLU A 33 -19.72 4.88 1.64
C GLU A 33 -19.71 6.38 2.02
N PRO A 34 -20.69 6.94 2.78
CA PRO A 34 -20.64 8.33 3.18
C PRO A 34 -19.40 8.71 3.99
N ASN A 35 -18.97 7.88 4.94
CA ASN A 35 -17.75 8.15 5.70
C ASN A 35 -16.49 7.94 4.86
N SER A 36 -16.51 7.00 3.91
CA SER A 36 -15.43 6.83 2.93
C SER A 36 -15.22 8.10 2.10
N PHE A 37 -16.31 8.75 1.65
CA PHE A 37 -16.21 9.99 0.88
C PHE A 37 -15.60 11.11 1.71
N ARG A 38 -16.01 11.24 2.98
CA ARG A 38 -15.43 12.23 3.90
C ARG A 38 -13.93 12.03 4.10
N VAL A 39 -13.48 10.78 4.23
CA VAL A 39 -12.04 10.45 4.34
C VAL A 39 -11.31 10.77 3.03
N LEU A 40 -11.88 10.41 1.87
CA LEU A 40 -11.32 10.69 0.55
C LEU A 40 -11.20 12.20 0.27
N ASP A 41 -12.23 12.97 0.62
CA ASP A 41 -12.22 14.44 0.50
C ASP A 41 -11.09 15.02 1.38
N ALA A 42 -10.99 14.60 2.65
CA ALA A 42 -9.94 15.06 3.56
C ALA A 42 -8.52 14.68 3.10
N LEU A 43 -8.34 13.50 2.50
CA LEU A 43 -7.05 13.09 1.93
C LEU A 43 -6.62 14.02 0.79
N LEU A 44 -7.55 14.33 -0.12
CA LEU A 44 -7.29 15.22 -1.24
C LEU A 44 -6.97 16.65 -0.78
N GLU A 45 -7.64 17.14 0.26
CA GLU A 45 -7.34 18.43 0.90
C GLU A 45 -5.93 18.48 1.52
N GLN A 46 -5.41 17.35 2.01
CA GLN A 46 -4.05 17.23 2.55
C GLN A 46 -2.98 16.94 1.48
N GLY A 47 -3.35 16.88 0.20
CA GLY A 47 -2.45 16.52 -0.89
C GLY A 47 -2.07 15.03 -0.94
N LEU A 48 -2.79 14.18 -0.22
CA LEU A 48 -2.61 12.72 -0.21
C LEU A 48 -3.52 12.08 -1.26
N ASN A 49 -3.15 12.22 -2.53
CA ASN A 49 -4.00 11.85 -3.67
C ASN A 49 -3.70 10.47 -4.29
N PHE A 50 -2.86 9.64 -3.66
CA PHE A 50 -2.55 8.30 -4.15
C PHE A 50 -3.29 7.23 -3.35
N ILE A 51 -4.19 6.50 -4.00
CA ILE A 51 -5.10 5.53 -3.38
C ILE A 51 -4.78 4.14 -3.91
N ASP A 52 -4.58 3.20 -3.01
CA ASP A 52 -4.39 1.77 -3.28
C ASP A 52 -5.66 0.99 -2.90
N THR A 53 -6.17 0.19 -3.84
CA THR A 53 -7.31 -0.72 -3.63
C THR A 53 -7.03 -2.07 -4.30
N ALA A 54 -8.00 -2.97 -4.38
CA ALA A 54 -7.89 -4.23 -5.12
C ALA A 54 -9.28 -4.76 -5.51
N ASP A 55 -9.32 -5.56 -6.57
CA ASP A 55 -10.53 -6.28 -7.01
C ASP A 55 -11.18 -7.10 -5.88
N VAL A 56 -10.36 -7.76 -5.07
CA VAL A 56 -10.79 -8.63 -3.97
C VAL A 56 -11.27 -7.84 -2.73
N TYR A 57 -11.12 -6.51 -2.68
CA TYR A 57 -11.51 -5.74 -1.49
C TYR A 57 -13.02 -5.51 -1.48
N SER A 58 -13.82 -6.09 -0.57
CA SER A 58 -13.44 -6.78 0.69
C SER A 58 -14.15 -8.12 0.87
N THR A 59 -13.73 -9.17 0.15
CA THR A 59 -14.35 -10.52 0.17
C THR A 59 -14.34 -11.21 1.53
N TRP A 60 -13.48 -10.80 2.47
CA TRP A 60 -13.42 -11.34 3.83
C TRP A 60 -14.57 -10.87 4.73
N VAL A 61 -15.39 -9.92 4.26
CA VAL A 61 -16.55 -9.40 5.02
C VAL A 61 -17.79 -10.20 4.65
N PRO A 62 -18.54 -10.75 5.62
CA PRO A 62 -19.79 -11.44 5.34
C PRO A 62 -20.78 -10.57 4.54
N GLY A 63 -21.27 -11.09 3.41
CA GLY A 63 -22.19 -10.39 2.51
C GLY A 63 -21.51 -9.63 1.37
N ASN A 64 -20.20 -9.39 1.46
CA ASN A 64 -19.42 -8.81 0.37
C ASN A 64 -19.01 -9.89 -0.64
N LYS A 65 -18.71 -9.43 -1.86
CA LYS A 65 -18.35 -10.25 -3.02
C LYS A 65 -17.06 -9.78 -3.71
N GLY A 66 -16.43 -8.74 -3.16
CA GLY A 66 -15.24 -8.09 -3.69
C GLY A 66 -15.59 -6.98 -4.68
N GLY A 67 -14.71 -5.98 -4.74
CA GLY A 67 -14.87 -4.77 -5.55
C GLY A 67 -15.65 -3.67 -4.84
N GLU A 68 -16.03 -3.85 -3.57
CA GLU A 68 -16.72 -2.83 -2.78
C GLU A 68 -15.87 -1.56 -2.64
N SER A 69 -14.57 -1.73 -2.36
CA SER A 69 -13.65 -0.60 -2.24
C SER A 69 -13.53 0.18 -3.55
N GLU A 70 -13.36 -0.52 -4.68
CA GLU A 70 -13.33 0.10 -6.01
C GLU A 70 -14.63 0.80 -6.37
N SER A 71 -15.78 0.21 -6.03
CA SER A 71 -17.09 0.78 -6.33
C SER A 71 -17.32 2.08 -5.54
N ILE A 72 -16.94 2.10 -4.26
CA ILE A 72 -17.01 3.30 -3.41
C ILE A 72 -16.08 4.40 -3.95
N ILE A 73 -14.84 4.06 -4.28
CA ILE A 73 -13.89 5.01 -4.89
C ILE A 73 -14.45 5.54 -6.21
N GLY A 74 -14.99 4.67 -7.07
CA GLY A 74 -15.57 5.08 -8.35
C GLY A 74 -16.78 5.99 -8.20
N ASN A 75 -17.68 5.71 -7.24
CA ASN A 75 -18.81 6.57 -6.92
C ASN A 75 -18.34 7.96 -6.45
N TRP A 76 -17.31 8.01 -5.61
CA TRP A 76 -16.70 9.25 -5.16
C TRP A 76 -16.10 10.05 -6.33
N LEU A 77 -15.28 9.39 -7.17
CA LEU A 77 -14.66 10.00 -8.35
C LEU A 77 -15.70 10.62 -9.28
N LYS A 78 -16.77 9.88 -9.57
CA LYS A 78 -17.88 10.36 -10.40
C LYS A 78 -18.63 11.53 -9.77
N GLN A 79 -18.89 11.47 -8.46
CA GLN A 79 -19.61 12.53 -7.77
C GLN A 79 -18.80 13.83 -7.68
N ARG A 80 -17.46 13.73 -7.55
CA ARG A 80 -16.57 14.90 -7.42
C ARG A 80 -16.01 15.39 -8.76
N GLY A 81 -16.01 14.56 -9.80
CA GLY A 81 -15.46 14.91 -11.11
C GLY A 81 -13.96 15.19 -11.07
N ASN A 82 -13.20 14.44 -10.27
CA ASN A 82 -11.81 14.73 -9.91
C ASN A 82 -10.82 13.62 -10.29
N ARG A 83 -11.17 12.75 -11.25
CA ARG A 83 -10.35 11.59 -11.65
C ARG A 83 -8.91 11.96 -12.03
N ASP A 84 -8.73 13.09 -12.70
CA ASP A 84 -7.44 13.63 -13.14
C ASP A 84 -6.53 14.08 -11.97
N ARG A 85 -7.12 14.33 -10.79
CA ARG A 85 -6.40 14.79 -9.58
C ARG A 85 -5.95 13.66 -8.67
N VAL A 86 -6.32 12.41 -8.99
CA VAL A 86 -6.15 11.24 -8.12
C VAL A 86 -5.34 10.19 -8.85
N ILE A 87 -4.41 9.56 -8.15
CA ILE A 87 -3.62 8.43 -8.65
C ILE A 87 -4.26 7.17 -8.07
N ILE A 88 -4.69 6.24 -8.92
CA ILE A 88 -5.34 5.00 -8.50
C ILE A 88 -4.43 3.80 -8.78
N ALA A 89 -4.09 3.07 -7.71
CA ALA A 89 -3.56 1.73 -7.78
C ALA A 89 -4.65 0.70 -7.49
N THR A 90 -4.79 -0.32 -8.33
CA THR A 90 -5.60 -1.52 -8.02
C THR A 90 -4.83 -2.79 -8.35
N LYS A 91 -5.39 -3.96 -8.00
CA LYS A 91 -4.70 -5.25 -8.06
C LYS A 91 -5.60 -6.34 -8.57
N VAL A 92 -4.97 -7.38 -9.11
CA VAL A 92 -5.61 -8.59 -9.62
C VAL A 92 -4.89 -9.85 -9.14
N GLY A 93 -5.63 -10.94 -9.02
CA GLY A 93 -5.07 -12.30 -8.98
C GLY A 93 -5.39 -13.07 -7.70
N LYS A 94 -5.76 -12.38 -6.62
CA LYS A 94 -6.36 -13.05 -5.46
C LYS A 94 -7.73 -13.61 -5.81
N THR A 95 -8.12 -14.66 -5.07
CA THR A 95 -9.40 -15.33 -5.32
C THR A 95 -10.58 -14.44 -4.97
N MET A 96 -11.41 -14.16 -5.98
CA MET A 96 -12.75 -13.58 -5.82
C MET A 96 -13.83 -14.67 -5.75
N GLY A 97 -13.45 -15.94 -5.67
CA GLY A 97 -14.34 -17.11 -5.72
C GLY A 97 -14.68 -17.57 -7.14
N GLY A 98 -14.91 -18.87 -7.29
CA GLY A 98 -15.10 -19.53 -8.58
C GLY A 98 -13.80 -19.59 -9.39
N ASP A 99 -13.88 -19.29 -10.67
CA ASP A 99 -12.76 -19.22 -11.62
C ASP A 99 -12.07 -17.84 -11.64
N ARG A 100 -12.45 -16.93 -10.73
CA ARG A 100 -11.96 -15.54 -10.68
C ARG A 100 -10.71 -15.42 -9.81
N GLN A 101 -9.57 -15.87 -10.33
CA GLN A 101 -8.27 -15.85 -9.65
C GLN A 101 -7.11 -16.04 -10.62
N GLY A 102 -5.88 -15.83 -10.13
CA GLY A 102 -4.63 -16.10 -10.86
C GLY A 102 -4.20 -14.97 -11.79
N LEU A 103 -3.18 -15.22 -12.60
CA LEU A 103 -2.57 -14.21 -13.48
C LEU A 103 -2.51 -14.65 -14.95
N SER A 104 -3.40 -15.57 -15.35
CA SER A 104 -3.59 -15.89 -16.76
C SER A 104 -4.01 -14.66 -17.56
N ALA A 105 -3.58 -14.58 -18.83
CA ALA A 105 -3.88 -13.43 -19.68
C ALA A 105 -5.39 -13.19 -19.81
N GLY A 106 -6.16 -14.27 -19.90
CA GLY A 106 -7.63 -14.21 -19.97
C GLY A 106 -8.26 -13.62 -18.72
N TYR A 107 -7.79 -14.00 -17.53
CA TYR A 107 -8.33 -13.44 -16.28
C TYR A 107 -7.91 -11.99 -16.06
N ILE A 108 -6.65 -11.64 -16.31
CA ILE A 108 -6.15 -10.25 -16.21
C ILE A 108 -7.01 -9.31 -17.07
N ARG A 109 -7.30 -9.71 -18.32
CA ARG A 109 -8.14 -8.94 -19.25
C ARG A 109 -9.58 -8.81 -18.76
N ARG A 110 -10.15 -9.85 -18.15
CA ARG A 110 -11.51 -9.76 -17.57
C ARG A 110 -11.53 -8.86 -16.34
N ALA A 111 -10.58 -9.05 -15.43
CA ALA A 111 -10.53 -8.36 -14.15
C ALA A 111 -10.27 -6.86 -14.28
N VAL A 112 -9.46 -6.43 -15.27
CA VAL A 112 -9.21 -5.00 -15.50
C VAL A 112 -10.49 -4.28 -15.96
N GLU A 113 -11.29 -4.87 -16.85
CA GLU A 113 -12.57 -4.30 -17.30
C GLU A 113 -13.56 -4.17 -16.14
N ASP A 114 -13.63 -5.20 -15.30
CA ASP A 114 -14.47 -5.18 -14.11
C ASP A 114 -14.03 -4.11 -13.12
N SER A 115 -12.72 -3.92 -12.94
CA SER A 115 -12.15 -2.90 -12.06
C SER A 115 -12.41 -1.49 -12.61
N LEU A 116 -12.16 -1.24 -13.89
CA LEU A 116 -12.45 0.03 -14.58
C LEU A 116 -13.93 0.41 -14.47
N ARG A 117 -14.83 -0.57 -14.68
CA ARG A 117 -16.27 -0.38 -14.53
C ARG A 117 -16.67 0.01 -13.10
N ARG A 118 -16.10 -0.64 -12.08
CA ARG A 118 -16.37 -0.30 -10.67
C ARG A 118 -15.79 1.07 -10.29
N LEU A 119 -14.58 1.35 -10.73
CA LEU A 119 -13.89 2.64 -10.55
C LEU A 119 -14.50 3.78 -11.38
N GLN A 120 -15.38 3.47 -12.34
CA GLN A 120 -16.02 4.44 -13.24
C GLN A 120 -15.00 5.35 -13.96
N THR A 121 -13.92 4.74 -14.46
CA THR A 121 -12.84 5.39 -15.21
C THR A 121 -12.39 4.49 -16.36
N ASP A 122 -11.72 5.07 -17.33
CA ASP A 122 -11.13 4.44 -18.51
C ASP A 122 -9.66 4.04 -18.34
N TYR A 123 -8.97 4.50 -17.28
CA TYR A 123 -7.59 4.13 -16.99
C TYR A 123 -7.28 3.91 -15.50
N ILE A 124 -6.29 3.06 -15.24
CA ILE A 124 -5.67 2.80 -13.94
C ILE A 124 -4.23 3.32 -13.98
N ASP A 125 -3.80 4.05 -12.96
CA ASP A 125 -2.43 4.59 -12.91
C ASP A 125 -1.40 3.50 -12.61
N LEU A 126 -1.70 2.61 -11.67
CA LEU A 126 -0.85 1.46 -11.33
C LEU A 126 -1.70 0.18 -11.18
N TYR A 127 -1.47 -0.82 -12.03
CA TYR A 127 -2.16 -2.11 -11.92
C TYR A 127 -1.20 -3.21 -11.49
N GLN A 128 -1.52 -3.91 -10.41
CA GLN A 128 -0.55 -4.80 -9.76
C GLN A 128 -1.00 -6.26 -9.75
N SER A 129 -0.05 -7.17 -9.94
CA SER A 129 -0.22 -8.56 -9.52
C SER A 129 -0.30 -8.61 -8.00
N HIS A 130 -1.44 -9.03 -7.44
CA HIS A 130 -1.69 -9.01 -5.99
C HIS A 130 -0.84 -10.05 -5.25
N ASP A 131 -0.68 -11.24 -5.84
CA ASP A 131 0.23 -12.30 -5.42
C ASP A 131 0.89 -12.88 -6.68
N ASP A 132 2.00 -13.62 -6.53
CA ASP A 132 2.54 -14.43 -7.63
C ASP A 132 1.64 -15.62 -7.95
N ASP A 133 1.54 -15.96 -9.24
CA ASP A 133 0.86 -17.15 -9.73
C ASP A 133 1.89 -18.09 -10.37
N ARG A 134 2.20 -19.18 -9.67
CA ARG A 134 3.16 -20.19 -10.14
C ARG A 134 2.59 -21.11 -11.22
N SER A 135 1.27 -21.08 -11.43
CA SER A 135 0.61 -21.89 -12.47
C SER A 135 0.59 -21.20 -13.83
N THR A 136 0.77 -19.87 -13.87
CA THR A 136 0.84 -19.09 -15.10
C THR A 136 2.30 -18.74 -15.45
N PRO A 137 2.76 -18.94 -16.69
CA PRO A 137 4.07 -18.46 -17.13
C PRO A 137 4.20 -16.93 -16.99
N LEU A 138 5.36 -16.46 -16.51
CA LEU A 138 5.61 -15.02 -16.34
C LEU A 138 5.42 -14.24 -17.64
N GLU A 139 5.85 -14.81 -18.75
CA GLU A 139 5.73 -14.18 -20.07
C GLU A 139 4.27 -13.95 -20.45
N GLU A 140 3.37 -14.90 -20.13
CA GLU A 140 1.93 -14.75 -20.39
C GLU A 140 1.37 -13.59 -19.55
N THR A 141 1.64 -13.59 -18.24
CA THR A 141 1.20 -12.54 -17.32
C THR A 141 1.71 -11.16 -17.76
N LEU A 142 3.00 -11.04 -18.04
CA LEU A 142 3.64 -9.77 -18.44
C LEU A 142 3.17 -9.30 -19.81
N SER A 143 2.95 -10.22 -20.76
CA SER A 143 2.37 -9.89 -22.06
C SER A 143 0.95 -9.35 -21.94
N ALA A 144 0.15 -9.89 -21.01
CA ALA A 144 -1.19 -9.38 -20.76
C ALA A 144 -1.15 -7.95 -20.19
N PHE A 145 -0.31 -7.70 -19.19
CA PHE A 145 -0.10 -6.36 -18.64
C PHE A 145 0.41 -5.34 -19.67
N ASP A 146 1.40 -5.75 -20.46
CA ASP A 146 1.99 -4.95 -21.54
C ASP A 146 0.95 -4.60 -22.62
N ALA A 147 0.06 -5.53 -22.97
CA ALA A 147 -1.08 -5.25 -23.85
C ALA A 147 -2.03 -4.20 -23.25
N LEU A 148 -2.34 -4.27 -21.95
CA LEU A 148 -3.20 -3.29 -21.27
C LEU A 148 -2.59 -1.88 -21.25
N ILE A 149 -1.25 -1.80 -21.15
CA ILE A 149 -0.55 -0.51 -21.28
C ILE A 149 -0.69 0.04 -22.71
N ARG A 150 -0.48 -0.78 -23.75
CA ARG A 150 -0.67 -0.36 -25.15
C ARG A 150 -2.10 0.06 -25.45
N GLU A 151 -3.08 -0.58 -24.82
CA GLU A 151 -4.50 -0.23 -24.90
C GLU A 151 -4.87 1.06 -24.16
N GLY A 152 -3.95 1.63 -23.37
CA GLY A 152 -4.19 2.86 -22.59
C GLY A 152 -5.00 2.67 -21.31
N LYS A 153 -5.36 1.42 -20.97
CA LYS A 153 -6.14 1.08 -19.77
C LYS A 153 -5.33 1.12 -18.49
N VAL A 154 -4.02 0.93 -18.60
CA VAL A 154 -3.08 0.91 -17.48
C VAL A 154 -1.88 1.78 -17.84
N ARG A 155 -1.40 2.61 -16.90
CA ARG A 155 -0.23 3.47 -17.15
C ARG A 155 1.08 2.83 -16.71
N ALA A 156 1.07 2.15 -15.57
CA ALA A 156 2.21 1.41 -15.03
C ALA A 156 1.75 0.12 -14.36
N ILE A 157 2.67 -0.83 -14.19
CA ILE A 157 2.40 -2.11 -13.54
C ILE A 157 3.32 -2.37 -12.37
N GLY A 158 2.87 -3.20 -11.43
CA GLY A 158 3.62 -3.55 -10.23
C GLY A 158 3.38 -4.97 -9.76
N ALA A 159 4.15 -5.38 -8.76
CA ALA A 159 4.01 -6.67 -8.13
C ALA A 159 3.78 -6.53 -6.62
N SER A 160 3.03 -7.45 -6.03
CA SER A 160 2.80 -7.58 -4.60
C SER A 160 3.01 -9.04 -4.19
N ASN A 161 3.57 -9.27 -3.00
CA ASN A 161 3.76 -10.62 -2.44
C ASN A 161 4.53 -11.61 -3.34
N TYR A 162 5.51 -11.11 -4.11
CA TYR A 162 6.46 -11.95 -4.83
C TYR A 162 7.62 -12.33 -3.91
N ALA A 163 8.18 -13.53 -4.10
CA ALA A 163 9.50 -13.87 -3.58
C ALA A 163 10.61 -13.15 -4.37
N GLY A 164 11.74 -12.83 -3.74
CA GLY A 164 12.84 -12.09 -4.37
C GLY A 164 13.34 -12.71 -5.67
N GLU A 165 13.60 -14.02 -5.68
CA GLU A 165 14.00 -14.77 -6.87
C GLU A 165 12.97 -14.66 -8.01
N ARG A 166 11.68 -14.69 -7.66
CA ARG A 166 10.58 -14.71 -8.61
C ARG A 166 10.33 -13.33 -9.20
N LEU A 167 10.51 -12.29 -8.38
CA LEU A 167 10.51 -10.90 -8.85
C LEU A 167 11.66 -10.66 -9.83
N ALA A 168 12.87 -11.12 -9.51
CA ALA A 168 14.02 -11.01 -10.42
C ALA A 168 13.77 -11.73 -11.75
N GLN A 169 13.18 -12.93 -11.71
CA GLN A 169 12.78 -13.66 -12.92
C GLN A 169 11.75 -12.88 -13.75
N ALA A 170 10.73 -12.28 -13.13
CA ALA A 170 9.73 -11.48 -13.84
C ALA A 170 10.34 -10.28 -14.57
N LEU A 171 11.27 -9.58 -13.91
CA LEU A 171 11.99 -8.47 -14.52
C LEU A 171 12.88 -8.92 -15.69
N GLN A 172 13.54 -10.07 -15.54
CA GLN A 172 14.36 -10.65 -16.60
C GLN A 172 13.50 -11.08 -17.80
N VAL A 173 12.36 -11.73 -17.58
CA VAL A 173 11.40 -12.10 -18.65
C VAL A 173 10.88 -10.86 -19.38
N SER A 174 10.58 -9.78 -18.66
CA SER A 174 10.16 -8.51 -19.28
C SER A 174 11.25 -7.97 -20.22
N LYS A 175 12.50 -7.99 -19.74
CA LYS A 175 13.66 -7.52 -20.49
C LYS A 175 13.93 -8.35 -21.74
N ASP A 176 13.93 -9.68 -21.61
CA ASP A 176 14.27 -10.60 -22.70
C ASP A 176 13.22 -10.62 -23.80
N ASN A 177 11.95 -10.34 -23.46
CA ASN A 177 10.83 -10.34 -24.40
C ASN A 177 10.39 -8.92 -24.82
N HIS A 178 11.12 -7.88 -24.40
CA HIS A 178 10.77 -6.48 -24.68
C HIS A 178 9.35 -6.08 -24.24
N LEU A 179 8.91 -6.61 -23.10
CA LEU A 179 7.61 -6.32 -22.49
C LEU A 179 7.73 -5.21 -21.45
N ALA A 180 6.61 -4.57 -21.12
CA ALA A 180 6.51 -3.74 -19.93
C ALA A 180 6.99 -4.49 -18.68
N ARG A 181 7.75 -3.80 -17.84
CA ARG A 181 8.30 -4.33 -16.59
C ARG A 181 7.47 -3.86 -15.40
N TYR A 182 7.57 -4.58 -14.28
CA TYR A 182 7.10 -4.04 -13.00
C TYR A 182 7.93 -2.82 -12.60
N GLU A 183 7.25 -1.73 -12.26
CA GLU A 183 7.84 -0.48 -11.79
C GLU A 183 7.79 -0.37 -10.27
N THR A 184 6.91 -1.12 -9.61
CA THR A 184 6.75 -1.11 -8.16
C THR A 184 6.75 -2.52 -7.56
N LEU A 185 7.17 -2.58 -6.29
CA LEU A 185 6.90 -3.67 -5.37
C LEU A 185 6.03 -3.16 -4.20
N GLN A 186 5.00 -3.92 -3.85
CA GLN A 186 4.17 -3.70 -2.66
C GLN A 186 4.39 -4.84 -1.65
N PRO A 187 5.37 -4.73 -0.75
CA PRO A 187 5.66 -5.74 0.29
C PRO A 187 5.02 -5.40 1.65
N GLU A 188 4.97 -6.36 2.58
CA GLU A 188 4.87 -6.03 4.01
C GLU A 188 6.18 -5.39 4.45
N TYR A 189 6.12 -4.15 4.93
CA TYR A 189 7.29 -3.50 5.51
C TYR A 189 6.89 -2.39 6.50
N ASN A 190 7.34 -2.54 7.73
CA ASN A 190 7.12 -1.58 8.80
C ASN A 190 8.26 -1.65 9.81
N LEU A 191 8.23 -0.83 10.85
CA LEU A 191 9.31 -0.79 11.84
C LEU A 191 9.52 -2.16 12.52
N TYR A 192 8.48 -2.98 12.71
CA TYR A 192 8.59 -4.29 13.33
C TYR A 192 8.94 -5.41 12.33
N ASP A 193 8.23 -5.48 11.19
CA ASP A 193 8.38 -6.50 10.16
C ASP A 193 9.33 -6.02 9.06
N ARG A 194 10.64 -6.19 9.30
CA ARG A 194 11.70 -5.68 8.42
C ARG A 194 12.46 -6.75 7.67
N GLN A 195 12.77 -7.84 8.37
CA GLN A 195 13.77 -8.82 7.94
C GLN A 195 13.48 -9.42 6.56
N HIS A 196 12.24 -9.85 6.30
CA HIS A 196 11.90 -10.49 5.04
C HIS A 196 12.17 -9.58 3.83
N TYR A 197 11.70 -8.33 3.90
CA TYR A 197 11.92 -7.35 2.84
C TYR A 197 13.41 -7.00 2.70
N GLU A 198 14.09 -6.61 3.78
CA GLU A 198 15.48 -6.14 3.74
C GLU A 198 16.46 -7.22 3.25
N THR A 199 16.21 -8.48 3.58
CA THR A 199 17.12 -9.59 3.22
C THR A 199 16.84 -10.19 1.85
N THR A 200 15.56 -10.28 1.43
CA THR A 200 15.20 -11.06 0.23
C THR A 200 14.70 -10.22 -0.94
N LEU A 201 14.09 -9.07 -0.68
CA LEU A 201 13.41 -8.27 -1.72
C LEU A 201 14.18 -6.98 -2.04
N GLU A 202 14.70 -6.31 -1.01
CA GLU A 202 15.40 -5.05 -1.17
C GLU A 202 16.61 -5.11 -2.11
N PRO A 203 17.46 -6.17 -2.12
CA PRO A 203 18.54 -6.26 -3.09
C PRO A 203 18.03 -6.24 -4.54
N VAL A 204 16.92 -6.93 -4.82
CA VAL A 204 16.29 -6.97 -6.16
C VAL A 204 15.68 -5.62 -6.51
N VAL A 205 14.97 -5.00 -5.57
CA VAL A 205 14.38 -3.66 -5.72
C VAL A 205 15.47 -2.63 -6.07
N LYS A 206 16.56 -2.60 -5.31
CA LYS A 206 17.67 -1.66 -5.51
C LYS A 206 18.37 -1.89 -6.85
N ALA A 207 18.68 -3.14 -7.18
CA ALA A 207 19.35 -3.48 -8.43
C ALA A 207 18.54 -3.10 -9.69
N ASN A 208 17.21 -3.04 -9.57
CA ASN A 208 16.31 -2.80 -10.70
C ASN A 208 15.55 -1.46 -10.61
N GLY A 209 15.87 -0.60 -9.65
CA GLY A 209 15.25 0.73 -9.53
C GLY A 209 13.72 0.68 -9.35
N LEU A 210 13.21 -0.27 -8.56
CA LEU A 210 11.77 -0.35 -8.30
C LEU A 210 11.32 0.65 -7.23
N GLY A 211 10.13 1.22 -7.40
CA GLY A 211 9.45 1.94 -6.33
C GLY A 211 8.87 0.98 -5.29
N VAL A 212 8.81 1.40 -4.02
CA VAL A 212 8.30 0.56 -2.92
C VAL A 212 7.15 1.23 -2.21
N ILE A 213 6.01 0.57 -2.19
CA ILE A 213 4.76 1.04 -1.58
C ILE A 213 4.28 0.02 -0.54
N GLY A 214 4.99 -0.09 0.59
CA GLY A 214 4.77 -1.18 1.55
C GLY A 214 3.49 -1.07 2.35
N TYR A 215 2.79 -2.18 2.57
CA TYR A 215 1.57 -2.25 3.38
C TYR A 215 1.84 -2.54 4.86
N TYR A 216 0.80 -2.39 5.69
CA TYR A 216 0.87 -2.53 7.15
C TYR A 216 1.91 -1.64 7.80
N SER A 217 2.06 -0.39 7.35
CA SER A 217 3.05 0.55 7.86
C SER A 217 2.98 0.81 9.38
N LEU A 218 1.82 0.55 10.01
CA LEU A 218 1.62 0.63 11.47
C LEU A 218 1.42 -0.72 12.16
N ALA A 219 1.76 -1.84 11.51
CA ALA A 219 1.59 -3.21 12.02
C ALA A 219 0.18 -3.45 12.60
N SER A 220 -0.85 -3.20 11.78
CA SER A 220 -2.27 -3.29 12.20
C SER A 220 -2.64 -2.42 13.42
N GLY A 221 -1.93 -1.30 13.59
CA GLY A 221 -2.13 -0.35 14.69
C GLY A 221 -1.34 -0.69 15.95
N PHE A 222 -0.45 -1.67 15.93
CA PHE A 222 0.50 -1.88 17.04
C PHE A 222 1.40 -0.66 17.22
N LEU A 223 2.02 -0.20 16.13
CA LEU A 223 3.01 0.89 16.14
C LEU A 223 2.43 2.28 16.46
N SER A 224 1.10 2.42 16.56
CA SER A 224 0.50 3.64 17.12
C SER A 224 0.55 3.69 18.66
N GLY A 225 1.01 2.62 19.30
CA GLY A 225 1.01 2.49 20.75
C GLY A 225 -0.34 2.10 21.34
N LYS A 226 -1.33 1.77 20.49
CA LYS A 226 -2.69 1.39 20.90
C LYS A 226 -2.75 0.15 21.80
N TYR A 227 -1.83 -0.79 21.63
CA TYR A 227 -1.78 -2.06 22.35
C TYR A 227 -0.53 -2.15 23.23
N ARG A 228 -0.71 -2.12 24.55
CA ARG A 228 0.35 -2.12 25.58
C ARG A 228 0.18 -3.23 26.62
N SER A 229 -1.00 -3.83 26.68
CA SER A 229 -1.36 -4.92 27.57
C SER A 229 -2.28 -5.91 26.85
N ALA A 230 -2.41 -7.12 27.38
CA ALA A 230 -3.31 -8.12 26.81
C ALA A 230 -4.78 -7.64 26.77
N ALA A 231 -5.20 -6.82 27.74
CA ALA A 231 -6.54 -6.24 27.79
C ALA A 231 -6.84 -5.31 26.59
N ASP A 232 -5.81 -4.72 25.99
CA ASP A 232 -5.96 -3.82 24.84
C ASP A 232 -6.43 -4.56 23.57
N ALA A 233 -6.39 -5.89 23.55
CA ALA A 233 -6.92 -6.69 22.45
C ALA A 233 -8.40 -6.38 22.15
N ALA A 234 -9.17 -5.88 23.13
CA ALA A 234 -10.55 -5.48 22.96
C ALA A 234 -10.74 -4.15 22.20
N LYS A 235 -9.67 -3.36 21.96
CA LYS A 235 -9.77 -2.02 21.34
C LYS A 235 -10.05 -2.06 19.83
N SER A 236 -9.99 -3.22 19.17
CA SER A 236 -10.45 -3.37 17.79
C SER A 236 -10.79 -4.81 17.45
N ALA A 237 -11.54 -5.02 16.37
CA ALA A 237 -11.82 -6.36 15.84
C ALA A 237 -10.55 -7.17 15.49
N ARG A 238 -9.41 -6.50 15.23
CA ARG A 238 -8.13 -7.14 14.92
C ARG A 238 -7.23 -7.34 16.16
N GLY A 239 -7.64 -6.83 17.33
CA GLY A 239 -6.75 -6.62 18.46
C GLY A 239 -6.15 -7.90 19.06
N GLN A 240 -6.90 -9.01 19.07
CA GLN A 240 -6.39 -10.30 19.58
C GLN A 240 -5.14 -10.75 18.82
N GLY A 241 -5.23 -10.88 17.48
CA GLY A 241 -4.09 -11.28 16.67
C GLY A 241 -2.93 -10.28 16.70
N VAL A 242 -3.22 -8.99 16.89
CA VAL A 242 -2.18 -7.95 17.05
C VAL A 242 -1.42 -8.13 18.36
N VAL A 243 -2.13 -8.34 19.47
CA VAL A 243 -1.52 -8.58 20.78
C VAL A 243 -0.69 -9.85 20.77
N GLU A 244 -1.24 -10.96 20.27
CA GLU A 244 -0.52 -12.24 20.19
C GLU A 244 0.77 -12.15 19.37
N ARG A 245 0.75 -11.42 18.25
CA ARG A 245 1.90 -11.29 17.36
C ARG A 245 2.95 -10.30 17.86
N TYR A 246 2.54 -9.14 18.36
CA TYR A 246 3.45 -8.01 18.57
C TYR A 246 3.66 -7.63 20.04
N LEU A 247 2.77 -8.01 20.97
CA LEU A 247 2.93 -7.67 22.39
C LEU A 247 3.91 -8.63 23.08
N ASN A 248 5.18 -8.42 22.82
CA ASN A 248 6.30 -9.18 23.39
C ASN A 248 7.46 -8.21 23.72
N PRO A 249 8.58 -8.67 24.32
CA PRO A 249 9.69 -7.79 24.70
C PRO A 249 10.24 -6.92 23.56
N ARG A 250 10.33 -7.47 22.34
CA ARG A 250 10.78 -6.72 21.15
C ARG A 250 9.78 -5.63 20.79
N GLY A 251 8.49 -5.96 20.72
CA GLY A 251 7.45 -4.98 20.45
C GLY A 251 7.39 -3.85 21.46
N LEU A 252 7.48 -4.16 22.76
CA LEU A 252 7.50 -3.16 23.83
C LEU A 252 8.75 -2.26 23.76
N ALA A 253 9.92 -2.81 23.42
CA ALA A 253 11.13 -2.01 23.22
C ALA A 253 10.98 -1.02 22.05
N ILE A 254 10.39 -1.46 20.94
CA ILE A 254 10.08 -0.60 19.79
C ILE A 254 9.11 0.51 20.19
N LEU A 255 8.02 0.17 20.89
CA LEU A 255 7.05 1.17 21.33
C LEU A 255 7.65 2.19 22.29
N ASN A 256 8.50 1.77 23.23
CA ASN A 256 9.21 2.69 24.13
C ASN A 256 10.13 3.65 23.38
N ALA A 257 10.82 3.19 22.32
CA ALA A 257 11.64 4.06 21.48
C ALA A 257 10.79 5.06 20.69
N LEU A 258 9.64 4.62 20.16
CA LEU A 258 8.68 5.49 19.49
C LEU A 258 8.14 6.56 20.45
N ASP A 259 7.78 6.20 21.69
CA ASP A 259 7.28 7.15 22.68
C ASP A 259 8.28 8.26 23.00
N GLN A 260 9.56 7.91 23.16
CA GLN A 260 10.60 8.89 23.49
C GLN A 260 10.86 9.87 22.34
N VAL A 261 10.86 9.38 21.09
CA VAL A 261 10.97 10.26 19.92
C VAL A 261 9.69 11.09 19.75
N ALA A 262 8.53 10.49 20.00
CA ALA A 262 7.25 11.17 19.90
C ALA A 262 7.14 12.33 20.92
N GLU A 263 7.59 12.12 22.15
CA GLU A 263 7.66 13.14 23.19
C GLU A 263 8.58 14.30 22.80
N ALA A 264 9.77 14.00 22.26
CA ALA A 264 10.75 15.00 21.84
C ALA A 264 10.24 15.94 20.73
N HIS A 265 9.33 15.44 19.86
CA HIS A 265 8.75 16.20 18.74
C HIS A 265 7.31 16.67 19.00
N HIS A 266 6.74 16.43 20.19
CA HIS A 266 5.34 16.70 20.51
C HIS A 266 4.35 16.10 19.48
N THR A 267 4.60 14.85 19.09
CA THR A 267 3.91 14.11 18.03
C THR A 267 3.40 12.76 18.55
N THR A 268 2.79 11.93 17.71
CA THR A 268 2.33 10.58 18.09
C THR A 268 3.32 9.48 17.68
N PRO A 269 3.30 8.30 18.34
CA PRO A 269 4.05 7.13 17.89
C PRO A 269 3.76 6.74 16.44
N SER A 270 2.52 6.88 15.98
CA SER A 270 2.15 6.61 14.57
C SER A 270 2.91 7.54 13.62
N GLN A 271 2.98 8.83 13.94
CA GLN A 271 3.67 9.82 13.12
C GLN A 271 5.17 9.53 13.05
N VAL A 272 5.79 9.17 14.17
CA VAL A 272 7.21 8.77 14.20
C VAL A 272 7.46 7.52 13.37
N ALA A 273 6.64 6.48 13.52
CA ALA A 273 6.80 5.23 12.78
C ALA A 273 6.68 5.44 11.26
N LEU A 274 5.75 6.30 10.82
CA LEU A 274 5.57 6.66 9.42
C LEU A 274 6.69 7.57 8.91
N ALA A 275 7.13 8.56 9.70
CA ALA A 275 8.24 9.42 9.33
C ALA A 275 9.55 8.62 9.17
N TRP A 276 9.76 7.57 9.96
CA TRP A 276 10.87 6.63 9.79
C TRP A 276 10.79 5.91 8.44
N LEU A 277 9.61 5.38 8.06
CA LEU A 277 9.42 4.75 6.74
C LEU A 277 9.63 5.75 5.59
N ILE A 278 9.14 6.97 5.74
CA ILE A 278 9.32 8.05 4.75
C ILE A 278 10.80 8.39 4.59
N ALA A 279 11.57 8.45 5.68
CA ALA A 279 13.00 8.78 5.67
C ALA A 279 13.88 7.63 5.14
N ARG A 280 13.37 6.41 5.12
CA ARG A 280 14.14 5.21 4.77
C ARG A 280 14.47 5.15 3.27
N PRO A 281 15.76 5.10 2.89
CA PRO A 281 16.17 5.03 1.49
C PRO A 281 15.53 3.83 0.77
N GLY A 282 15.01 4.04 -0.44
CA GLY A 282 14.37 2.99 -1.24
C GLY A 282 12.89 2.73 -0.95
N VAL A 283 12.29 3.40 0.05
CA VAL A 283 10.83 3.42 0.22
C VAL A 283 10.23 4.64 -0.49
N THR A 284 9.27 4.40 -1.37
CA THR A 284 8.62 5.44 -2.17
C THR A 284 7.45 6.06 -1.42
N SER A 285 6.45 5.26 -1.04
CA SER A 285 5.23 5.78 -0.42
C SER A 285 4.53 4.69 0.40
N PRO A 286 4.82 4.56 1.71
CA PRO A 286 4.21 3.54 2.56
C PRO A 286 2.68 3.67 2.61
N ILE A 287 1.99 2.53 2.63
CA ILE A 287 0.53 2.42 2.60
C ILE A 287 -0.03 2.47 4.01
N VAL A 288 -0.91 3.45 4.22
CA VAL A 288 -1.61 3.71 5.48
C VAL A 288 -3.11 3.78 5.25
N SER A 289 -3.89 3.51 6.30
CA SER A 289 -5.35 3.61 6.23
C SER A 289 -5.87 4.40 7.42
N ALA A 290 -6.99 5.08 7.23
CA ALA A 290 -7.70 5.85 8.24
C ALA A 290 -9.20 5.62 8.10
N THR A 291 -9.92 5.70 9.21
CA THR A 291 -11.37 5.55 9.29
C THR A 291 -12.06 6.83 9.75
N SER A 292 -11.32 7.91 9.95
CA SER A 292 -11.85 9.21 10.35
C SER A 292 -10.98 10.35 9.84
N ILE A 293 -11.53 11.57 9.83
CA ILE A 293 -10.82 12.77 9.37
C ILE A 293 -9.67 13.11 10.33
N GLU A 294 -9.82 12.85 11.62
CA GLU A 294 -8.78 13.08 12.63
C GLU A 294 -7.56 12.19 12.37
N GLN A 295 -7.78 10.93 11.99
CA GLN A 295 -6.70 10.03 11.59
C GLN A 295 -6.04 10.51 10.29
N VAL A 296 -6.79 11.04 9.32
CA VAL A 296 -6.21 11.64 8.11
C VAL A 296 -5.29 12.83 8.48
N ALA A 297 -5.70 13.68 9.41
CA ALA A 297 -4.87 14.78 9.90
C ALA A 297 -3.59 14.28 10.60
N GLU A 298 -3.68 13.20 11.37
CA GLU A 298 -2.52 12.55 12.00
C GLU A 298 -1.54 12.02 10.94
N LEU A 299 -2.03 11.30 9.93
CA LEU A 299 -1.23 10.79 8.81
C LEU A 299 -0.54 11.92 8.05
N ALA A 300 -1.26 13.00 7.75
CA ALA A 300 -0.69 14.19 7.12
C ALA A 300 0.38 14.85 7.99
N GLY A 301 0.26 14.79 9.33
CA GLY A 301 1.30 15.26 10.23
C GLY A 301 2.59 14.46 10.13
N ALA A 302 2.51 13.15 9.87
CA ALA A 302 3.69 12.30 9.69
C ALA A 302 4.53 12.73 8.49
N THR A 303 3.92 13.22 7.41
CA THR A 303 4.66 13.67 6.23
C THR A 303 5.49 14.91 6.52
N ARG A 304 5.11 15.71 7.53
CA ARG A 304 5.77 16.96 7.94
C ARG A 304 6.81 16.77 9.04
N LEU A 305 6.90 15.57 9.62
CA LEU A 305 7.84 15.26 10.68
C LEU A 305 9.22 14.90 10.10
N ALA A 306 10.24 15.68 10.45
CA ALA A 306 11.62 15.40 10.10
C ALA A 306 12.36 14.79 11.31
N LEU A 307 12.65 13.49 11.23
CA LEU A 307 13.43 12.80 12.26
C LEU A 307 14.93 13.14 12.13
N MET A 308 15.58 13.31 13.26
CA MET A 308 17.02 13.51 13.34
C MET A 308 17.76 12.20 13.03
N PRO A 309 18.99 12.24 12.49
CA PRO A 309 19.74 11.04 12.14
C PRO A 309 19.88 10.04 13.30
N HIS A 310 20.13 10.52 14.52
CA HIS A 310 20.27 9.66 15.71
C HIS A 310 18.94 9.02 16.13
N GLU A 311 17.80 9.63 15.83
CA GLU A 311 16.47 9.07 16.10
C GLU A 311 16.15 7.96 15.09
N ILE A 312 16.46 8.19 13.81
CA ILE A 312 16.35 7.17 12.77
C ILE A 312 17.23 5.97 13.11
N GLU A 313 18.49 6.20 13.49
CA GLU A 313 19.42 5.15 13.89
C GLU A 313 18.89 4.37 15.09
N ARG A 314 18.44 5.07 16.13
CA ARG A 314 17.86 4.44 17.32
C ARG A 314 16.67 3.53 16.99
N LEU A 315 15.72 4.03 16.20
CA LEU A 315 14.55 3.28 15.75
C LEU A 315 14.99 2.07 14.89
N THR A 316 16.01 2.23 14.07
CA THR A 316 16.57 1.15 13.24
C THR A 316 17.25 0.07 14.08
N VAL A 317 18.00 0.44 15.12
CA VAL A 317 18.72 -0.51 15.98
C VAL A 317 17.75 -1.28 16.88
N VAL A 318 16.81 -0.60 17.54
CA VAL A 318 15.86 -1.25 18.46
C VAL A 318 14.91 -2.22 17.74
N SER A 319 14.70 -2.00 16.44
CA SER A 319 13.76 -2.77 15.63
C SER A 319 14.42 -3.80 14.71
N ALA A 320 15.74 -3.93 14.78
CA ALA A 320 16.46 -4.99 14.06
C ALA A 320 16.06 -6.40 14.53
#